data_AF-A0A969RTW0-F1
#
_entry.id   AF-A0A969RTW0-F1
#
_cell.length_a   1.000
_cell.length_b   1.000
_cell.length_c   1.000
_cell.angle_alpha   90.00
_cell.angle_beta   90.00
_cell.angle_gamma   90.00
#
_symmetry.space_group_name_H-M   'P 1'
#
loop_
_entity.id
_entity.type
_entity.pdbx_description
1 polymer ?
#
loop_
_entity_poly.entity_id
_entity_poly.type
_entity_poly.pdbx_seq_one_letter_code
_entity_poly.pdbx_strand_id
1 'polypeptide(L)'
;MTENTSSPTQATQTVVGETPLERRKLALENRKLVLEERNLWLSSPLLIGIVSTVFGVLGTAIGATLQGHANIQLERQKFEFVLIQKALENENKEEAAKELLFLVDSGVIRSLDGAKIRKLAQDPANLPTVSPIDDLLLFLNPPRDAPPTGRNSGGGGR
;
A
#
# COMPACT_ATOMS: atom_id res chain seq x y z
N MET A 1 -31.14 -93.00 29.55
CA MET A 1 -30.32 -92.80 30.76
C MET A 1 -28.93 -92.48 30.24
N THR A 2 -28.39 -91.27 30.31
CA THR A 2 -28.44 -90.22 31.34
C THR A 2 -28.32 -88.83 30.71
N GLU A 3 -28.97 -87.85 31.32
CA GLU A 3 -28.83 -86.41 31.08
C GLU A 3 -27.41 -85.93 31.37
N ASN A 4 -26.94 -84.91 30.65
CA ASN A 4 -25.95 -83.99 31.22
C ASN A 4 -26.18 -82.57 30.71
N THR A 5 -26.63 -81.74 31.63
CA THR A 5 -26.84 -80.29 31.55
C THR A 5 -25.53 -79.57 31.87
N SER A 6 -25.08 -78.67 31.01
CA SER A 6 -24.10 -77.64 31.39
C SER A 6 -24.32 -76.34 30.61
N SER A 7 -24.86 -75.38 31.36
CA SER A 7 -25.18 -73.99 31.05
C SER A 7 -23.94 -73.12 30.75
N PRO A 8 -24.13 -71.86 30.26
CA PRO A 8 -23.09 -71.08 29.60
C PRO A 8 -22.25 -70.27 30.59
N THR A 9 -20.93 -70.40 30.48
CA THR A 9 -19.98 -69.53 31.18
C THR A 9 -19.94 -68.17 30.48
N GLN A 10 -20.69 -67.21 31.02
CA GLN A 10 -20.48 -65.79 30.75
C GLN A 10 -19.12 -65.38 31.29
N ALA A 11 -18.19 -65.06 30.39
CA ALA A 11 -16.96 -64.38 30.75
C ALA A 11 -17.28 -62.91 31.06
N THR A 12 -17.63 -62.65 32.32
CA THR A 12 -17.52 -61.32 32.92
C THR A 12 -16.03 -60.99 32.94
N GLN A 13 -15.55 -60.23 31.94
CA GLN A 13 -14.24 -59.61 32.00
C GLN A 13 -14.25 -58.60 33.14
N THR A 14 -13.53 -58.98 34.18
CA THR A 14 -13.14 -58.20 35.34
C THR A 14 -12.57 -56.87 34.89
N VAL A 15 -13.35 -55.81 35.07
CA VAL A 15 -12.88 -54.43 35.08
C VAL A 15 -11.92 -54.30 36.26
N VAL A 16 -10.64 -54.51 35.97
CA VAL A 16 -9.52 -54.27 36.88
C VAL A 16 -9.58 -52.81 37.33
N GLY A 17 -9.47 -52.60 38.64
CA GLY A 17 -9.66 -51.33 39.32
C GLY A 17 -8.70 -50.23 38.88
N GLU A 18 -9.08 -49.48 37.86
CA GLU A 18 -8.52 -48.16 37.60
C GLU A 18 -9.30 -47.15 38.45
N THR A 19 -8.62 -46.54 39.42
CA THR A 19 -9.24 -45.46 40.18
C THR A 19 -9.64 -44.32 39.22
N PRO A 20 -10.77 -43.63 39.45
CA PRO A 20 -11.23 -42.53 38.59
C PRO A 20 -10.23 -41.36 38.48
N LEU A 21 -9.26 -41.32 39.39
CA LEU A 21 -8.12 -40.41 39.39
C LEU A 21 -7.10 -40.73 38.29
N GLU A 22 -6.79 -41.99 38.05
CA GLU A 22 -5.83 -42.39 37.00
C GLU A 22 -6.38 -42.08 35.60
N ARG A 23 -7.68 -42.28 35.37
CA ARG A 23 -8.33 -41.88 34.10
C ARG A 23 -8.25 -40.38 33.84
N ARG A 24 -8.33 -39.56 34.89
CA ARG A 24 -8.20 -38.10 34.79
C ARG A 24 -6.76 -37.67 34.53
N LYS A 25 -5.77 -38.33 35.13
CA LYS A 25 -4.36 -38.06 34.85
C LYS A 25 -3.97 -38.38 33.42
N LEU A 26 -4.41 -39.53 32.90
CA LEU A 26 -4.15 -39.96 31.52
C LEU A 26 -4.78 -39.02 30.50
N ALA A 27 -5.98 -38.51 30.77
CA ALA A 27 -6.62 -37.49 29.94
C ALA A 27 -5.91 -36.12 29.98
N LEU A 28 -5.35 -35.75 31.14
CA LEU A 28 -4.58 -34.51 31.30
C LEU A 28 -3.22 -34.61 30.59
N GLU A 29 -2.56 -35.76 30.66
CA GLU A 29 -1.27 -36.02 30.01
C GLU A 29 -1.41 -36.01 28.48
N ASN A 30 -2.43 -36.68 27.95
CA ASN A 30 -2.76 -36.60 26.51
C ASN A 30 -3.06 -35.16 26.05
N ARG A 31 -3.74 -34.35 26.88
CA ARG A 31 -3.98 -32.93 26.55
C ARG A 31 -2.70 -32.09 26.58
N LYS A 32 -1.75 -32.40 27.47
CA LYS A 32 -0.45 -31.71 27.52
C LYS A 32 0.38 -32.00 26.27
N LEU A 33 0.43 -33.26 25.83
CA LEU A 33 1.17 -33.65 24.62
C LEU A 33 0.63 -32.96 23.35
N VAL A 34 -0.70 -32.87 23.20
CA VAL A 34 -1.32 -32.17 22.06
C VAL A 34 -1.05 -30.66 22.09
N LEU A 35 -0.93 -30.05 23.27
CA LEU A 35 -0.59 -28.64 23.40
C LEU A 35 0.90 -28.37 23.16
N GLU A 36 1.76 -29.29 23.60
CA GLU A 36 3.21 -29.21 23.44
C GLU A 36 3.62 -29.38 21.97
N GLU A 37 2.99 -30.31 21.22
CA GLU A 37 3.17 -30.40 19.76
C GLU A 37 2.75 -29.12 19.04
N ARG A 38 1.63 -28.49 19.45
CA ARG A 38 1.16 -27.24 18.83
C ARG A 38 2.04 -26.03 19.19
N ASN A 39 2.61 -26.00 20.38
CA ASN A 39 3.48 -24.93 20.84
C ASN A 39 4.88 -25.03 20.21
N LEU A 40 5.41 -26.24 20.02
CA LEU A 40 6.69 -26.48 19.33
C LEU A 40 6.63 -26.09 17.84
N TRP A 41 5.47 -26.28 17.21
CA TRP A 41 5.26 -25.86 15.81
C TRP A 41 5.21 -24.33 15.65
N LEU A 42 4.62 -23.61 16.60
CA LEU A 42 4.53 -22.14 16.58
C LEU A 42 5.78 -21.43 17.13
N SER A 43 6.62 -22.11 17.90
CA SER A 43 7.85 -21.55 18.50
C SER A 43 9.12 -21.87 17.71
N SER A 44 9.03 -22.60 16.59
CA SER A 44 10.17 -22.82 15.71
C SER A 44 10.60 -21.51 15.04
N PRO A 45 11.83 -20.99 15.30
CA PRO A 45 12.32 -19.75 14.71
C PRO A 45 12.30 -19.77 13.19
N LEU A 46 12.39 -20.96 12.59
CA LEU A 46 12.31 -21.16 11.15
C LEU A 46 10.90 -20.86 10.60
N LEU A 47 9.84 -21.31 11.28
CA LEU A 47 8.45 -21.04 10.88
C LEU A 47 8.11 -19.56 11.08
N ILE A 48 8.54 -18.96 12.20
CA ILE A 48 8.38 -17.53 12.43
C ILE A 48 9.12 -16.73 11.34
N GLY A 49 10.33 -17.15 10.95
CA GLY A 49 11.09 -16.53 9.87
C GLY A 49 10.41 -16.60 8.51
N ILE A 50 9.87 -17.77 8.13
CA ILE A 50 9.12 -17.96 6.88
C ILE A 50 7.86 -17.09 6.87
N VAL A 51 7.07 -17.14 7.94
CA VAL A 51 5.84 -16.35 8.07
C VAL A 51 6.16 -14.85 8.01
N SER A 52 7.18 -14.40 8.75
CA SER A 52 7.61 -12.99 8.76
C SER A 52 8.13 -12.52 7.40
N THR A 53 8.80 -13.40 6.65
CA THR A 53 9.30 -13.09 5.30
C THR A 53 8.13 -12.94 4.33
N VAL A 54 7.12 -13.81 4.39
CA VAL A 54 5.91 -13.69 3.56
C VAL A 54 5.18 -12.39 3.87
N PHE A 55 4.95 -12.07 5.14
CA PHE A 55 4.31 -10.81 5.53
C PHE A 55 5.16 -9.59 5.18
N GLY A 56 6.48 -9.66 5.31
CA GLY A 56 7.40 -8.58 4.95
C GLY A 56 7.40 -8.30 3.44
N VAL A 57 7.39 -9.34 2.61
CA VAL A 57 7.29 -9.21 1.15
C VAL A 57 5.92 -8.63 0.75
N LEU A 58 4.82 -9.12 1.34
CA LEU A 58 3.48 -8.57 1.08
C LEU A 58 3.37 -7.11 1.50
N GLY A 59 3.88 -6.76 2.69
CA GLY A 59 3.89 -5.38 3.19
C GLY A 59 4.68 -4.44 2.27
N THR A 60 5.81 -4.92 1.75
CA THR A 60 6.63 -4.15 0.78
C THR A 60 5.90 -3.97 -0.56
N ALA A 61 5.23 -5.00 -1.07
CA ALA A 61 4.46 -4.91 -2.32
C ALA A 61 3.28 -3.93 -2.21
N ILE A 62 2.54 -3.97 -1.10
CA ILE A 62 1.45 -3.04 -0.81
C ILE A 62 2.01 -1.61 -0.65
N GLY A 63 3.08 -1.44 0.11
CA GLY A 63 3.72 -0.12 0.31
C GLY A 63 4.20 0.50 -1.00
N ALA A 64 4.87 -0.28 -1.85
CA ALA A 64 5.38 0.18 -3.15
C ALA A 64 4.24 0.59 -4.10
N THR A 65 3.13 -0.14 -4.11
CA THR A 65 1.98 0.20 -4.97
C THR A 65 1.25 1.46 -4.51
N LEU A 66 1.06 1.65 -3.20
CA LEU A 66 0.50 2.88 -2.62
C LEU A 66 1.40 4.10 -2.87
N GLN A 67 2.71 3.95 -2.69
CA GLN A 67 3.67 5.03 -2.92
C GLN A 67 3.78 5.38 -4.42
N GLY A 68 3.74 4.38 -5.30
CA GLY A 68 3.66 4.58 -6.74
C GLY A 68 2.42 5.36 -7.16
N HIS A 69 1.25 5.04 -6.58
CA HIS A 69 0.01 5.75 -6.88
C HIS A 69 0.03 7.23 -6.49
N ALA A 70 0.61 7.57 -5.34
CA ALA A 70 0.73 8.96 -4.91
C ALA A 70 1.69 9.75 -5.82
N ASN A 71 2.82 9.16 -6.20
CA ASN A 71 3.81 9.82 -7.05
C ASN A 71 3.30 10.03 -8.48
N ILE A 72 2.61 9.03 -9.05
CA ILE A 72 1.98 9.12 -10.38
C ILE A 72 0.89 10.21 -10.40
N GLN A 73 0.11 10.35 -9.33
CA GLN A 73 -0.89 11.41 -9.25
C GLN A 73 -0.26 12.80 -9.23
N LEU A 74 0.84 12.99 -8.49
CA LEU A 74 1.58 14.25 -8.49
C LEU A 74 2.21 14.56 -9.84
N GLU A 75 2.81 13.56 -10.49
CA GLU A 75 3.38 13.71 -11.83
C GLU A 75 2.30 14.05 -12.86
N ARG A 76 1.13 13.41 -12.78
CA ARG A 76 -0.02 13.73 -13.62
C ARG A 76 -0.51 15.16 -13.40
N GLN A 77 -0.66 15.59 -12.15
CA GLN A 77 -1.06 16.97 -11.84
C GLN A 77 -0.05 18.00 -12.36
N LYS A 78 1.26 17.75 -12.22
CA LYS A 78 2.31 18.62 -12.76
C LYS A 78 2.25 18.69 -14.28
N PHE A 79 2.09 17.54 -14.94
CA PHE A 79 1.95 17.49 -16.39
C PHE A 79 0.73 18.26 -16.89
N GLU A 80 -0.44 18.04 -16.26
CA GLU A 80 -1.67 18.78 -16.59
C GLU A 80 -1.50 20.30 -16.37
N PHE A 81 -0.84 20.70 -15.29
CA PHE A 81 -0.53 22.11 -15.01
C PHE A 81 0.35 22.74 -16.10
N VAL A 82 1.43 22.06 -16.49
CA VAL A 82 2.34 22.53 -17.54
C VAL A 82 1.60 22.72 -18.86
N LEU A 83 0.69 21.81 -19.22
CA LEU A 83 -0.10 21.94 -20.44
C LEU A 83 -1.10 23.11 -20.39
N ILE A 84 -1.79 23.30 -19.27
CA ILE A 84 -2.69 24.44 -19.08
C ILE A 84 -1.90 25.74 -19.19
N GLN A 85 -0.73 25.81 -18.55
CA GLN A 85 0.12 26.98 -18.61
C GLN A 85 0.61 27.22 -20.03
N LYS A 86 1.02 26.17 -20.76
CA LYS A 86 1.44 26.27 -22.16
C LYS A 86 0.34 26.82 -23.07
N ALA A 87 -0.90 26.36 -22.88
CA ALA A 87 -2.04 26.89 -23.61
C ALA A 87 -2.29 28.38 -23.31
N LEU A 88 -2.03 28.81 -22.08
CA LEU A 88 -2.20 30.19 -21.63
C LEU A 88 -1.00 31.12 -21.94
N GLU A 89 0.13 30.58 -22.41
CA GLU A 89 1.25 31.39 -22.91
C GLU A 89 0.95 32.06 -24.25
N ASN A 90 -0.09 31.60 -24.96
CA ASN A 90 -0.46 32.19 -26.23
C ASN A 90 -0.97 33.63 -26.03
N GLU A 91 -0.39 34.59 -26.76
CA GLU A 91 -0.79 35.99 -26.72
C GLU A 91 -2.24 36.20 -27.19
N ASN A 92 -2.72 35.31 -28.07
CA ASN A 92 -4.09 35.31 -28.56
C ASN A 92 -5.00 34.53 -27.61
N LYS A 93 -5.86 35.25 -26.88
CA LYS A 93 -6.76 34.65 -25.88
C LYS A 93 -7.79 33.70 -26.49
N GLU A 94 -8.25 33.96 -27.71
CA GLU A 94 -9.18 33.08 -28.43
C GLU A 94 -8.52 31.76 -28.82
N GLU A 95 -7.23 31.78 -29.14
CA GLU A 95 -6.46 30.57 -29.43
C GLU A 95 -6.14 29.79 -28.15
N ALA A 96 -5.74 30.48 -27.09
CA ALA A 96 -5.57 29.89 -25.75
C ALA A 96 -6.86 29.20 -25.26
N ALA A 97 -8.02 29.83 -25.46
CA ALA A 97 -9.32 29.26 -25.11
C ALA A 97 -9.61 27.95 -25.87
N LYS A 98 -9.31 27.90 -27.18
CA LYS A 98 -9.49 26.69 -27.99
C LYS A 98 -8.56 25.57 -27.54
N GLU A 99 -7.31 25.89 -27.23
CA GLU A 99 -6.35 24.91 -26.75
C GLU A 99 -6.76 24.35 -25.39
N LEU A 100 -7.22 25.20 -24.46
CA LEU A 100 -7.78 24.75 -23.18
C LEU A 100 -9.01 23.86 -23.35
N LEU A 101 -9.94 24.22 -24.25
CA LEU A 101 -11.10 23.38 -24.57
C LEU A 101 -10.66 22.03 -25.12
N PHE A 102 -9.69 22.00 -26.02
CA PHE A 102 -9.12 20.77 -26.56
C PHE A 102 -8.49 19.90 -25.46
N LEU A 103 -7.72 20.48 -24.53
CA LEU A 103 -7.12 19.75 -23.41
C LEU A 103 -8.18 19.13 -22.47
N VAL A 104 -9.31 19.81 -22.26
CA VAL A 104 -10.43 19.28 -21.48
C VAL A 104 -11.20 18.21 -22.27
N ASP A 105 -11.52 18.46 -23.54
CA ASP A 105 -12.32 17.57 -24.41
C ASP A 105 -11.58 16.26 -24.72
N SER A 106 -10.26 16.32 -24.91
CA SER A 106 -9.41 15.14 -25.11
C SER A 106 -9.26 14.29 -23.85
N GLY A 107 -9.68 14.79 -22.68
CA GLY A 107 -9.56 14.10 -21.41
C GLY A 107 -8.11 13.96 -20.93
N VAL A 108 -7.21 14.84 -21.39
CA VAL A 108 -5.84 14.96 -20.86
C VAL A 108 -5.93 15.45 -19.42
N ILE A 109 -6.72 16.50 -19.18
CA ILE A 109 -7.00 17.05 -17.87
C ILE A 109 -8.03 16.16 -17.16
N ARG A 110 -7.59 15.35 -16.20
CA ARG A 110 -8.47 14.51 -15.38
C ARG A 110 -8.34 14.76 -13.89
N SER A 111 -7.15 15.17 -13.45
CA SER A 111 -6.87 15.38 -12.02
C SER A 111 -7.21 16.79 -11.55
N LEU A 112 -7.14 17.78 -12.46
CA LEU A 112 -7.59 19.14 -12.23
C LEU A 112 -9.07 19.31 -12.63
N ASP A 113 -9.69 20.39 -12.14
CA ASP A 113 -11.11 20.69 -12.37
C ASP A 113 -11.36 21.12 -13.83
N GLY A 114 -11.55 20.13 -14.71
CA GLY A 114 -11.84 20.35 -16.13
C GLY A 114 -13.13 21.12 -16.40
N ALA A 115 -14.13 21.04 -15.50
CA ALA A 115 -15.37 21.80 -15.65
C ALA A 115 -15.14 23.29 -15.43
N LYS A 116 -14.35 23.65 -14.42
CA LYS A 116 -13.93 25.03 -14.17
C LYS A 116 -13.07 25.58 -15.32
N ILE A 117 -12.13 24.79 -15.84
CA ILE A 117 -11.28 25.17 -16.97
C ILE A 117 -12.12 25.38 -18.23
N ARG A 118 -13.07 24.48 -18.52
CA ARG A 118 -14.03 24.66 -19.62
C ARG A 118 -14.83 25.95 -19.48
N LYS A 119 -15.33 26.24 -18.29
CA LYS A 119 -16.09 27.48 -18.02
C LYS A 119 -15.25 28.74 -18.23
N LEU A 120 -13.97 28.70 -17.85
CA LEU A 120 -13.03 29.80 -18.11
C LEU A 120 -12.74 29.95 -19.61
N ALA A 121 -12.56 28.84 -20.33
CA ALA A 121 -12.29 28.86 -21.76
C ALA A 121 -13.50 29.29 -22.62
N GLN A 122 -14.72 29.26 -22.06
CA GLN A 122 -15.91 29.82 -22.72
C GLN A 122 -15.93 31.35 -22.74
N ASP A 123 -15.10 32.01 -21.95
CA ASP A 123 -14.98 33.47 -21.89
C ASP A 123 -13.52 33.91 -22.11
N PRO A 124 -13.07 33.95 -23.38
CA PRO A 124 -11.67 34.24 -23.72
C PRO A 124 -11.16 35.57 -23.17
N ALA A 125 -12.03 36.58 -23.07
CA ALA A 125 -11.64 37.91 -22.61
C ALA A 125 -11.09 37.90 -21.17
N ASN A 126 -11.61 36.99 -20.34
CA ASN A 126 -11.27 36.85 -18.93
C ASN A 126 -10.19 35.79 -18.65
N LEU A 127 -9.54 35.25 -19.69
CA LEU A 127 -8.43 34.32 -19.48
C LEU A 127 -7.22 35.02 -18.84
N PRO A 128 -6.60 34.39 -17.82
CA PRO A 128 -5.36 34.87 -17.23
C PRO A 128 -4.21 34.67 -18.22
N THR A 129 -3.40 35.70 -18.38
CA THR A 129 -2.16 35.60 -19.17
C THR A 129 -1.04 35.20 -18.21
N VAL A 130 -0.29 34.15 -18.55
CA VAL A 130 0.87 33.69 -17.79
C VAL A 130 2.12 33.98 -18.59
N SER A 131 3.15 34.51 -17.90
CA SER A 131 4.46 34.69 -18.50
C SER A 131 5.09 33.33 -18.87
N PRO A 132 5.97 33.29 -19.89
CA PRO A 132 6.60 32.07 -20.37
C PRO A 132 7.24 31.22 -19.26
N ILE A 133 7.05 29.90 -19.35
CA ILE A 133 7.55 28.85 -18.44
C ILE A 133 9.09 28.78 -18.39
N ASP A 134 9.82 29.47 -19.27
CA ASP A 134 11.28 29.43 -19.30
C ASP A 134 11.92 29.76 -17.94
N ASP A 135 11.31 30.67 -17.17
CA ASP A 135 11.74 30.99 -15.80
C ASP A 135 11.49 29.84 -14.79
N LEU A 136 10.44 29.04 -15.02
CA LEU A 136 10.04 27.94 -14.16
C LEU A 136 10.83 26.65 -14.46
N LEU A 137 11.20 26.44 -15.72
CA LEU A 137 12.11 25.36 -16.15
C LEU A 137 13.53 25.59 -15.64
N LEU A 138 13.98 26.85 -15.55
CA LEU A 138 15.23 27.21 -14.88
C LEU A 138 15.23 26.83 -13.39
N PHE A 139 14.06 26.93 -12.74
CA PHE A 139 13.87 26.55 -11.33
C PHE A 139 13.75 25.04 -11.11
N LEU A 140 13.10 24.32 -12.02
CA LEU A 140 12.86 22.88 -11.91
C LEU A 140 14.06 22.04 -12.36
N ASN A 141 14.96 22.59 -13.17
CA ASN A 141 16.17 21.92 -13.63
C ASN A 141 17.34 22.92 -13.62
N PRO A 142 17.91 23.25 -12.44
CA PRO A 142 19.04 24.15 -12.39
C PRO A 142 20.19 23.55 -13.23
N PRO A 143 20.92 24.37 -14.00
CA PRO A 143 22.07 23.88 -14.75
C PRO A 143 23.01 23.15 -13.79
N ARG A 144 23.40 21.91 -14.14
CA ARG A 144 24.30 21.07 -13.32
C ARG A 144 25.62 21.76 -12.95
N ASP A 145 25.97 22.81 -13.68
CA ASP A 145 27.19 23.58 -13.53
C ASP A 145 26.97 24.93 -12.83
N ALA A 146 25.81 25.15 -12.20
CA ALA A 146 25.60 26.34 -11.39
C ALA A 146 26.64 26.37 -10.25
N PRO A 147 27.53 27.37 -10.21
CA PRO A 147 28.54 27.44 -9.17
C PRO A 147 27.84 27.51 -7.81
N PRO A 148 28.34 26.78 -6.79
CA PRO A 148 27.76 26.87 -5.46
C PRO A 148 27.79 28.34 -5.04
N THR A 149 26.63 28.95 -4.90
CA THR A 149 26.50 30.31 -4.38
C THR A 149 26.84 30.25 -2.90
N GLY A 150 28.14 30.23 -2.61
CA GLY A 150 28.75 30.31 -1.30
C GLY A 150 28.51 31.69 -0.73
N ARG A 151 27.32 31.91 -0.17
CA ARG A 151 27.05 33.05 0.68
C ARG A 151 27.40 32.66 2.12
N ASN A 152 28.68 32.77 2.46
CA ASN A 152 29.11 32.85 3.86
C ASN A 152 29.86 34.17 4.07
N SER A 153 29.09 35.21 4.38
CA SER A 153 29.58 36.47 4.94
C SER A 153 29.16 36.49 6.42
N GLY A 154 29.84 35.68 7.23
CA GLY A 154 30.07 36.04 8.63
C GLY A 154 31.29 36.98 8.62
N GLY A 155 31.24 38.21 9.12
CA GLY A 155 30.63 38.59 10.39
C GLY A 155 31.67 38.36 11.48
N GLY A 156 32.55 39.34 11.69
CA GLY A 156 33.63 39.24 12.67
C GLY A 156 34.54 40.45 12.70
N GLY A 157 33.96 41.66 12.70
CA GLY A 157 34.67 42.85 13.12
C GLY A 157 34.69 42.91 14.64
N ARG A 158 35.86 42.73 15.25
CA ARG A 158 36.31 43.39 16.48
C ARG A 158 37.78 43.09 16.74
#